data_AF-A0A382Z0X8-F1
#
_entry.id   AF-A0A382Z0X8-F1
#
_cell.length_a   1.000
_cell.length_b   1.000
_cell.length_c   1.000
_cell.angle_alpha   90.00
_cell.angle_beta   90.00
_cell.angle_gamma   90.00
#
_symmetry.space_group_name_H-M   'P 1'
#
loop_
_entity.id
_entity.type
_entity.pdbx_description
1 polymer ?
#
loop_
_entity_poly.entity_id
_entity_poly.type
_entity_poly.pdbx_seq_one_letter_code
_entity_poly.pdbx_strand_id
1 'polypeptide(L)'
;MKKILLIVFLLIVGCFKPVEDSTIINKNRLMYLPDSDKPYICEIFNNYSTGKKEYQGRYKIGLLVEYAYLNRDGSVKKLINF
;
A
#
# COMPACT_ATOMS: atom_id res chain seq x y z
N MET A 1 -9.26 -16.75 -25.89
CA MET A 1 -9.85 -15.39 -26.01
C MET A 1 -10.35 -14.81 -24.68
N LYS A 2 -11.09 -15.55 -23.83
CA LYS A 2 -11.53 -15.05 -22.50
C LYS A 2 -10.41 -14.73 -21.50
N LYS A 3 -9.31 -15.51 -21.46
CA LYS A 3 -8.20 -15.30 -20.52
C LYS A 3 -7.36 -14.05 -20.83
N ILE A 4 -7.17 -13.72 -22.11
CA ILE A 4 -6.41 -12.52 -22.53
C ILE A 4 -7.17 -11.25 -22.12
N LEU A 5 -8.50 -11.24 -22.27
CA LEU A 5 -9.34 -10.10 -21.86
C LEU A 5 -9.26 -9.83 -20.34
N LEU A 6 -9.19 -10.89 -19.53
CA LEU A 6 -9.05 -10.80 -18.06
C LEU A 6 -7.69 -10.23 -17.63
N ILE A 7 -6.61 -10.60 -18.32
CA ILE A 7 -5.26 -10.08 -18.06
C ILE A 7 -5.18 -8.60 -18.43
N VAL A 8 -5.76 -8.22 -19.58
CA VAL A 8 -5.83 -6.81 -20.00
C VAL A 8 -6.66 -5.99 -19.01
N PHE A 9 -7.77 -6.53 -18.48
CA PHE A 9 -8.60 -5.84 -17.48
C PHE A 9 -7.88 -5.63 -16.14
N LEU A 10 -7.07 -6.59 -15.68
CA LEU A 10 -6.26 -6.48 -14.46
C LEU A 10 -5.16 -5.40 -14.56
N LEU A 11 -4.60 -5.18 -15.76
CA LEU A 11 -3.61 -4.13 -16.01
C LEU A 11 -4.21 -2.72 -15.88
N ILE A 12 -5.52 -2.55 -16.06
CA ILE A 12 -6.22 -1.25 -15.99
C ILE A 12 -6.53 -0.86 -14.53
N VAL A 13 -6.57 -1.81 -13.59
CA VAL A 13 -6.92 -1.56 -12.17
C VAL A 13 -5.70 -1.15 -11.31
N GLY A 14 -4.50 -1.12 -11.89
CA GLY A 14 -3.38 -0.32 -11.37
C GLY A 14 -2.81 -0.70 -10.00
N CYS A 15 -3.15 -1.88 -9.46
CA CYS A 15 -2.55 -2.36 -8.22
C CYS A 15 -2.40 -3.89 -8.20
N PHE A 16 -1.17 -4.39 -8.37
CA PHE A 16 -0.93 -5.83 -8.43
C PHE A 16 -0.66 -6.45 -7.06
N LYS A 17 0.11 -5.79 -6.18
CA LYS A 17 0.47 -6.28 -4.83
C LYS A 17 0.81 -5.12 -3.90
N PRO A 18 0.54 -5.24 -2.58
CA PRO A 18 1.08 -4.32 -1.60
C PRO A 18 2.61 -4.32 -1.62
N VAL A 19 3.22 -3.16 -1.41
CA VAL A 19 4.69 -3.03 -1.27
C VAL A 19 5.07 -2.63 0.15
N GLU A 20 6.33 -2.77 0.51
CA GLU A 20 6.82 -2.29 1.80
C GLU A 20 6.79 -0.75 1.82
N ASP A 21 6.39 -0.13 2.92
CA ASP A 21 6.31 1.33 3.07
C ASP A 21 7.65 2.02 2.73
N SER A 22 8.76 1.36 3.06
CA SER A 22 10.11 1.82 2.74
C SER A 22 10.43 1.87 1.24
N THR A 23 9.63 1.20 0.39
CA THR A 23 9.83 1.14 -1.06
C THR A 23 9.34 2.41 -1.78
N ILE A 24 8.34 3.10 -1.22
CA ILE A 24 7.78 4.30 -1.84
C ILE A 24 8.56 5.55 -1.39
N ILE A 25 8.60 6.55 -2.27
CA ILE A 25 9.33 7.79 -2.05
C ILE A 25 8.41 9.00 -2.14
N ASN A 26 8.69 10.00 -1.31
CA ASN A 26 8.00 11.28 -1.37
C ASN A 26 8.59 12.15 -2.49
N LYS A 27 7.75 12.58 -3.43
CA LYS A 27 8.06 13.65 -4.39
C LYS A 27 7.00 14.73 -4.23
N ASN A 28 7.38 15.93 -3.79
CA ASN A 28 6.47 17.06 -3.64
C ASN A 28 5.19 16.75 -2.83
N ARG A 29 5.31 16.04 -1.70
CA ARG A 29 4.22 15.64 -0.79
C ARG A 29 3.30 14.52 -1.30
N LEU A 30 3.57 13.97 -2.48
CA LEU A 30 2.89 12.79 -3.00
C LEU A 30 3.85 11.59 -2.99
N MET A 31 3.32 10.40 -2.73
CA MET A 31 4.11 9.17 -2.76
C MET A 31 4.15 8.54 -4.15
N TYR A 32 5.29 7.97 -4.50
CA TYR A 32 5.57 7.31 -5.79
C TYR A 32 6.37 6.03 -5.57
N LEU A 33 6.30 5.10 -6.51
CA LEU A 33 7.40 4.15 -6.68
C LEU A 33 8.64 4.90 -7.23
N PRO A 34 9.87 4.45 -6.94
CA PRO A 34 11.10 5.11 -7.39
C PRO A 34 11.08 5.42 -8.89
N ASP A 35 10.74 4.40 -9.68
CA ASP A 35 10.75 4.44 -11.15
C ASP A 35 9.39 4.84 -11.77
N SER A 36 8.47 5.40 -10.97
CA SER A 36 7.16 5.85 -11.45
C SER A 36 7.07 7.36 -11.58
N ASP A 37 6.51 7.79 -12.70
CA ASP A 37 6.09 9.19 -12.96
C ASP A 37 4.66 9.46 -12.46
N LYS A 38 3.90 8.41 -12.13
CA LYS A 38 2.52 8.52 -11.62
C LYS A 38 2.50 8.36 -10.08
N PRO A 39 1.67 9.14 -9.37
CA PRO A 39 1.47 8.96 -7.93
C PRO A 39 0.98 7.55 -7.60
N TYR A 40 1.39 7.04 -6.44
CA TYR A 40 1.06 5.72 -5.95
C TYR A 40 -0.44 5.58 -5.60
N ILE A 41 -1.08 4.48 -5.96
CA ILE A 41 -2.54 4.26 -5.81
C ILE A 41 -2.90 2.95 -5.09
N CYS A 42 -1.97 2.42 -4.31
CA CYS A 42 -1.97 1.05 -3.83
C CYS A 42 -1.82 0.93 -2.31
N GLU A 43 -1.91 -0.30 -1.83
CA GLU A 43 -1.62 -0.65 -0.44
C GLU A 43 -0.12 -0.73 -0.17
N ILE A 44 0.26 -0.35 1.04
CA ILE A 44 1.58 -0.59 1.59
C ILE A 44 1.48 -1.39 2.89
N PHE A 45 2.58 -1.96 3.32
CA PHE A 45 2.71 -2.58 4.63
C PHE A 45 4.08 -2.32 5.25
N ASN A 46 4.16 -2.49 6.56
CA ASN A 46 5.43 -2.72 7.25
C ASN A 46 5.25 -3.90 8.20
N ASN A 47 6.30 -4.69 8.40
CA ASN A 47 6.26 -5.89 9.22
C ASN A 47 7.06 -5.71 10.52
N TYR A 48 6.60 -6.39 11.57
CA TYR A 48 7.46 -6.72 12.70
C TYR A 48 8.65 -7.55 12.25
N SER A 49 9.72 -7.59 13.05
CA SER A 49 10.86 -8.52 12.85
C SER A 49 10.44 -10.00 12.74
N THR A 50 9.28 -10.36 13.29
CA THR A 50 8.67 -11.70 13.16
C THR A 50 8.10 -12.01 11.76
N GLY A 51 8.06 -11.03 10.85
CA GLY A 51 7.44 -11.14 9.52
C GLY A 51 5.93 -10.90 9.49
N LYS A 52 5.27 -10.75 10.64
CA LYS A 52 3.84 -10.36 10.70
C LYS A 52 3.67 -8.86 10.44
N LYS A 53 2.55 -8.48 9.82
CA LYS A 53 2.21 -7.06 9.59
C LYS A 53 2.11 -6.29 10.91
N GLU A 54 2.85 -5.19 10.99
CA GLU A 54 2.75 -4.18 12.04
C GLU A 54 1.91 -2.99 11.59
N TYR A 55 1.97 -2.67 10.30
CA TYR A 55 1.32 -1.52 9.72
C TYR A 55 0.80 -1.86 8.34
N GLN A 56 -0.33 -1.25 7.99
CA GLN A 56 -0.86 -1.26 6.63
C GLN A 56 -1.46 0.10 6.31
N GLY A 57 -1.31 0.52 5.07
CA GLY A 57 -1.82 1.80 4.58
C GLY A 57 -2.32 1.67 3.15
N ARG A 58 -3.21 2.57 2.75
CA ARG A 58 -3.72 2.67 1.38
C ARG A 58 -3.51 4.07 0.85
N TYR A 59 -2.87 4.16 -0.31
CA TYR A 59 -2.68 5.42 -1.02
C TYR A 59 -3.67 5.57 -2.16
N LYS A 60 -4.12 6.81 -2.39
CA LYS A 60 -4.87 7.21 -3.58
C LYS A 60 -4.25 8.50 -4.11
N ILE A 61 -3.76 8.43 -5.36
CA ILE A 61 -3.10 9.55 -6.05
C ILE A 61 -1.96 10.13 -5.17
N GLY A 62 -1.14 9.25 -4.59
CA GLY A 62 0.01 9.62 -3.75
C GLY A 62 -0.33 10.11 -2.35
N LEU A 63 -1.62 10.15 -1.95
CA LEU A 63 -2.07 10.54 -0.62
C LEU A 63 -2.53 9.32 0.21
N LEU A 64 -2.10 9.23 1.47
CA LEU A 64 -2.56 8.20 2.39
C LEU A 64 -4.02 8.47 2.78
N VAL A 65 -4.92 7.54 2.49
CA VAL A 65 -6.37 7.71 2.75
C VAL A 65 -6.89 6.79 3.85
N GLU A 66 -6.25 5.65 4.07
CA GLU A 66 -6.59 4.70 5.13
C GLU A 66 -5.29 4.14 5.70
N TYR A 67 -5.23 3.93 7.01
CA TYR A 67 -4.12 3.25 7.65
C TYR A 67 -4.54 2.58 8.96
N ALA A 68 -3.77 1.57 9.36
CA ALA A 68 -3.91 0.92 10.64
C ALA A 68 -2.56 0.42 11.13
N TYR A 69 -2.34 0.54 12.44
CA TYR A 69 -1.32 -0.23 13.14
C TYR A 69 -1.97 -1.50 13.70
N LEU A 70 -1.25 -2.62 13.65
CA LEU A 70 -1.74 -3.93 14.04
C LEU A 70 -0.92 -4.49 15.19
N ASN A 71 -1.58 -5.12 16.17
CA ASN A 71 -0.93 -5.96 17.17
C ASN A 71 -0.32 -7.22 16.51
N ARG A 72 0.54 -7.94 17.23
CA ARG A 72 1.18 -9.17 16.72
C ARG A 72 0.21 -10.32 16.44
N ASP A 73 -1.02 -10.23 16.95
CA ASP A 73 -2.12 -11.16 16.64
C ASP A 73 -2.93 -10.73 15.40
N GLY A 74 -2.62 -9.58 14.80
CA GLY A 74 -3.29 -9.01 13.63
C GLY A 74 -4.48 -8.09 13.96
N SER A 75 -4.85 -7.92 15.23
CA SER A 75 -5.91 -6.99 15.63
C SER A 75 -5.46 -5.53 15.47
N VAL A 76 -6.37 -4.62 15.13
CA VAL A 76 -6.05 -3.18 15.01
C VAL A 76 -5.69 -2.61 16.39
N LYS A 77 -4.54 -1.94 16.49
CA LYS A 77 -4.13 -1.21 17.69
C LYS A 77 -5.15 -0.09 17.96
N LYS A 78 -5.70 -0.05 19.16
CA LYS A 78 -6.58 1.04 19.58
C LYS A 78 -5.75 2.32 19.64
N LEU A 79 -6.13 3.32 18.85
CA LEU A 79 -5.55 4.66 18.96
C LEU A 79 -5.92 5.21 20.34
N ILE A 80 -4.93 5.38 21.21
CA ILE A 80 -5.07 6.17 22.44
C ILE A 80 -4.85 7.60 22.00
N ASN A 81 -5.92 8.35 21.76
CA ASN A 81 -5.83 9.79 21.62
C ASN A 81 -5.44 10.35 23.00
N PHE A 82 -4.24 10.95 23.09
CA PHE A 82 -3.79 11.70 24.26
C PHE A 82 -4.35 13.13 24.22
#